data_AF-A0AAU9RWW2-F1
#
_entry.id   AF-A0AAU9RWW2-F1
#
_cell.length_a   1.000
_cell.length_b   1.000
_cell.length_c   1.000
_cell.angle_alpha   90.00
_cell.angle_beta   90.00
_cell.angle_gamma   90.00
#
_symmetry.space_group_name_H-M   'P 1'
#
loop_
_entity.id
_entity.type
_entity.pdbx_description
1 polymer ?
#
loop_
_entity_poly.entity_id
_entity_poly.type
_entity_poly.pdbx_seq_one_letter_code
_entity_poly.pdbx_strand_id
1 'polypeptide(L)'
;MREFYTGWLTHWGENIVKTNAASTAAALEKILSRNGSAVLYMAHGGTNFGFYSGSNTGANESDYKPDLTSYDYDAPIQESGDVNNAKFKALRRVINKYSSASLPSIPRNPNRTAYGHIQLKKTVYLLDTLNIKNTIDVAESESPISMESAGQYAGNNEGSILSIPKVHDRAQVFISCPSRNDDERPTYIGTIERWSNRPLHLPYINCPSYNKLFVLYGADRLIRGHLNKFHELGHSNEECEGGGSNEKQGSNGEGSLNAGCDWNKDHSNEGHLNKKHSSEGSKVGPSEG
;
A
#
# COMPACT_ATOMS: atom_id res chain seq x y z
N MET A 1 23.44 -5.82 10.52
CA MET A 1 22.57 -4.95 9.70
C MET A 1 21.40 -5.78 9.21
N ARG A 2 20.15 -5.40 9.57
CA ARG A 2 18.95 -6.17 9.17
C ARG A 2 18.53 -5.88 7.73
N GLU A 3 18.86 -4.70 7.20
CA GLU A 3 18.62 -4.32 5.81
C GLU A 3 19.86 -3.60 5.29
N PHE A 4 20.68 -4.28 4.51
CA PHE A 4 21.82 -3.67 3.83
C PHE A 4 21.39 -3.31 2.41
N TYR A 5 21.09 -2.03 2.17
CA TYR A 5 20.59 -1.57 0.88
C TYR A 5 21.62 -1.73 -0.23
N THR A 6 21.38 -2.67 -1.15
CA THR A 6 22.23 -2.94 -2.31
C THR A 6 21.97 -1.98 -3.46
N GLY A 7 20.76 -1.44 -3.52
CA GLY A 7 20.28 -0.44 -4.46
C GLY A 7 19.09 0.32 -3.89
N TRP A 8 18.10 0.67 -4.72
CA TRP A 8 16.92 1.42 -4.28
C TRP A 8 15.72 1.20 -5.21
N LEU A 9 14.51 1.48 -4.71
CA LEU A 9 13.29 1.50 -5.51
C LEU A 9 13.28 2.69 -6.50
N THR A 10 12.48 2.59 -7.55
CA THR A 10 12.27 3.65 -8.55
C THR A 10 10.78 3.85 -8.75
N HIS A 11 10.35 5.10 -8.92
CA HIS A 11 8.96 5.42 -9.21
C HIS A 11 8.74 5.72 -10.69
N TRP A 12 7.48 5.65 -11.14
CA TRP A 12 7.12 6.08 -12.50
C TRP A 12 7.50 7.54 -12.74
N GLY A 13 8.09 7.81 -13.91
CA GLY A 13 8.57 9.15 -14.30
C GLY A 13 9.97 9.51 -13.79
N GLU A 14 10.56 8.70 -12.91
CA GLU A 14 11.94 8.87 -12.47
C GLU A 14 12.95 8.16 -13.39
N ASN A 15 14.21 8.59 -13.33
CA ASN A 15 15.30 7.82 -13.91
C ASN A 15 15.53 6.55 -13.08
N ILE A 16 15.76 5.42 -13.74
CA ILE A 16 16.09 4.15 -13.05
C ILE A 16 17.28 4.37 -12.11
N VAL A 17 17.05 4.12 -10.82
CA VAL A 17 18.07 4.31 -9.79
C VAL A 17 19.20 3.30 -10.00
N LYS A 18 20.45 3.78 -9.89
CA LYS A 18 21.65 2.96 -9.92
C LYS A 18 22.57 3.35 -8.77
N THR A 19 23.09 2.35 -8.06
CA THR A 19 24.07 2.53 -6.99
C THR A 19 25.40 1.90 -7.35
N ASN A 20 26.48 2.48 -6.86
CA ASN A 20 27.82 2.10 -7.25
C ASN A 20 28.23 0.74 -6.64
N ALA A 21 28.53 -0.24 -7.49
CA ALA A 21 28.92 -1.59 -7.09
C ALA A 21 30.14 -1.64 -6.15
N ALA A 22 31.15 -0.79 -6.36
CA ALA A 22 32.35 -0.76 -5.54
C ALA A 22 32.07 -0.18 -4.16
N SER A 23 31.31 0.92 -4.09
CA SER A 23 30.88 1.53 -2.83
C SER A 23 30.02 0.56 -2.00
N THR A 24 29.05 -0.11 -2.64
CA THR A 24 28.21 -1.12 -1.97
C THR A 24 29.07 -2.28 -1.44
N ALA A 25 30.03 -2.78 -2.21
CA ALA A 25 30.93 -3.85 -1.75
C ALA A 25 31.82 -3.42 -0.58
N ALA A 26 32.39 -2.21 -0.62
CA ALA A 26 33.21 -1.68 0.46
C ALA A 26 32.40 -1.49 1.76
N ALA A 27 31.14 -1.06 1.65
CA ALA A 27 30.25 -0.94 2.81
C ALA A 27 29.93 -2.32 3.43
N LEU A 28 29.68 -3.35 2.61
CA LEU A 28 29.50 -4.71 3.10
C LEU A 28 30.76 -5.23 3.80
N GLU A 29 31.94 -5.03 3.21
CA GLU A 29 33.22 -5.44 3.78
C GLU A 29 33.49 -4.80 5.14
N LYS A 30 33.12 -3.53 5.33
CA LYS A 30 33.22 -2.84 6.62
C LYS A 30 32.37 -3.50 7.71
N ILE A 31 31.22 -4.08 7.36
CA ILE A 31 30.37 -4.82 8.30
C ILE A 31 31.02 -6.17 8.64
N LEU A 32 31.40 -6.95 7.62
CA LEU A 32 31.94 -8.30 7.81
C LEU A 32 33.30 -8.31 8.53
N SER A 33 34.17 -7.34 8.25
CA SER A 33 35.47 -7.17 8.92
C SER A 33 35.39 -6.94 10.43
N ARG A 34 34.21 -6.56 10.93
CA ARG A 34 33.94 -6.33 12.35
C ARG A 34 33.14 -7.48 12.97
N ASN A 35 33.18 -8.66 12.35
CA ASN A 35 32.39 -9.82 12.74
C ASN A 35 30.87 -9.54 12.78
N GLY A 36 30.42 -8.59 11.94
CA GLY A 36 29.02 -8.24 11.82
C GLY A 36 28.32 -9.06 10.75
N SER A 37 27.02 -9.34 10.95
CA SER A 37 26.17 -10.00 9.95
C SER A 37 25.34 -8.98 9.16
N ALA A 38 25.03 -9.29 7.90
CA ALA A 38 24.21 -8.46 7.04
C ALA A 38 23.20 -9.29 6.24
N VAL A 39 21.98 -8.76 6.08
CA VAL A 39 20.98 -9.24 5.14
C VAL A 39 20.91 -8.26 3.97
N LEU A 40 21.17 -8.72 2.76
CA LEU A 40 21.19 -7.88 1.56
C LEU A 40 19.76 -7.54 1.14
N TYR A 41 19.40 -6.26 1.16
CA TYR A 41 18.11 -5.74 0.73
C TYR A 41 18.28 -4.91 -0.55
N MET A 42 17.85 -5.32 -1.72
CA MET A 42 17.46 -6.68 -2.08
C MET A 42 18.67 -7.45 -2.61
N ALA A 43 18.81 -8.73 -2.28
CA ALA A 43 19.73 -9.62 -2.98
C ALA A 43 19.24 -9.88 -4.42
N HIS A 44 17.94 -10.12 -4.54
CA HIS A 44 17.16 -10.21 -5.77
C HIS A 44 15.83 -9.49 -5.49
N GLY A 45 15.48 -8.48 -6.28
CA GLY A 45 14.25 -7.74 -6.04
C GLY A 45 13.05 -8.33 -6.79
N GLY A 46 13.17 -8.58 -8.10
CA GLY A 46 12.14 -9.28 -8.89
C GLY A 46 11.12 -8.32 -9.52
N THR A 47 9.84 -8.70 -9.48
CA THR A 47 8.76 -8.00 -10.18
C THR A 47 7.51 -7.88 -9.30
N ASN A 48 6.91 -6.70 -9.27
CA ASN A 48 5.58 -6.44 -8.72
C ASN A 48 4.51 -6.81 -9.76
N PHE A 49 4.12 -8.09 -9.85
CA PHE A 49 3.09 -8.51 -10.80
C PHE A 49 1.70 -7.95 -10.47
N GLY A 50 0.82 -7.84 -11.47
CA GLY A 50 -0.56 -7.40 -11.27
C GLY A 50 -0.63 -6.00 -10.64
N PHE A 51 -1.34 -5.88 -9.52
CA PHE A 51 -1.53 -4.64 -8.76
C PHE A 51 -0.82 -4.67 -7.40
N TYR A 52 0.30 -5.39 -7.30
CA TYR A 52 1.09 -5.49 -6.06
C TYR A 52 2.17 -4.41 -5.94
N SER A 53 2.28 -3.50 -6.91
CA SER A 53 3.14 -2.32 -6.81
C SER A 53 2.73 -1.47 -5.62
N GLY A 54 3.74 -0.92 -4.96
CA GLY A 54 3.55 0.06 -3.91
C GLY A 54 3.50 1.48 -4.43
N SER A 55 3.47 2.40 -3.48
CA SER A 55 3.71 3.80 -3.74
C SER A 55 4.17 4.52 -2.48
N ASN A 56 4.76 5.70 -2.68
CA ASN A 56 5.13 6.63 -1.64
C ASN A 56 4.47 8.00 -1.86
N THR A 57 4.43 8.80 -0.81
CA THR A 57 4.16 10.23 -0.90
C THR A 57 5.40 11.00 -0.47
N GLY A 58 5.77 12.03 -1.21
CA GLY A 58 6.84 12.93 -0.80
C GLY A 58 6.36 13.99 0.17
N ALA A 59 6.49 15.27 -0.19
CA ALA A 59 6.24 16.38 0.74
C ALA A 59 4.76 16.51 1.18
N ASN A 60 3.82 16.02 0.37
CA ASN A 60 2.37 16.07 0.63
C ASN A 60 1.63 14.96 -0.13
N GLU A 61 0.31 14.84 0.08
CA GLU A 61 -0.54 13.82 -0.56
C GLU A 61 -0.58 13.90 -2.09
N SER A 62 -0.30 15.07 -2.68
CA SER A 62 -0.27 15.27 -4.14
C SER A 62 1.07 14.86 -4.77
N ASP A 63 2.15 14.78 -4.00
CA ASP A 63 3.43 14.23 -4.45
C ASP A 63 3.41 12.70 -4.37
N TYR A 64 2.44 12.11 -5.06
CA TYR A 64 2.22 10.67 -5.13
C TYR A 64 3.19 10.03 -6.12
N LYS A 65 3.89 8.99 -5.66
CA LYS A 65 4.96 8.33 -6.40
C LYS A 65 4.68 6.83 -6.47
N PRO A 66 4.02 6.35 -7.53
CA PRO A 66 3.79 4.93 -7.70
C PRO A 66 5.08 4.21 -8.08
N ASP A 67 5.36 3.09 -7.41
CA ASP A 67 6.52 2.25 -7.69
C ASP A 67 6.37 1.60 -9.06
N LEU A 68 7.50 1.29 -9.71
CA LEU A 68 7.50 0.55 -10.96
C LEU A 68 6.98 -0.89 -10.78
N THR A 69 6.49 -1.48 -11.87
CA THR A 69 6.25 -2.93 -11.97
C THR A 69 7.56 -3.70 -11.78
N SER A 70 8.66 -3.20 -12.35
CA SER A 70 9.99 -3.77 -12.09
C SER A 70 10.40 -3.47 -10.65
N TYR A 71 10.75 -4.52 -9.92
CA TYR A 71 11.40 -4.40 -8.61
C TYR A 71 12.86 -4.84 -8.71
N ASP A 72 13.54 -4.59 -9.84
CA ASP A 72 14.96 -4.93 -10.05
C ASP A 72 15.86 -4.37 -8.92
N TYR A 73 15.50 -3.19 -8.42
CA TYR A 73 16.13 -2.52 -7.27
C TYR A 73 17.61 -2.13 -7.52
N ASP A 74 18.14 -2.33 -8.73
CA ASP A 74 19.58 -2.40 -8.99
C ASP A 74 20.26 -3.40 -8.04
N ALA A 75 19.57 -4.50 -7.72
CA ALA A 75 20.07 -5.58 -6.90
C ALA A 75 21.22 -6.32 -7.60
N PRO A 76 22.08 -7.06 -6.86
CA PRO A 76 23.11 -7.89 -7.49
C PRO A 76 22.52 -9.00 -8.36
N ILE A 77 21.32 -9.50 -8.07
CA ILE A 77 20.59 -10.41 -8.96
C ILE A 77 19.46 -9.62 -9.61
N GLN A 78 19.57 -9.38 -10.92
CA GLN A 78 18.60 -8.58 -11.67
C GLN A 78 17.21 -9.22 -11.67
N GLU A 79 16.19 -8.47 -12.07
CA GLU A 79 14.78 -8.90 -12.15
C GLU A 79 14.59 -10.25 -12.85
N SER A 80 15.32 -10.50 -13.93
CA SER A 80 15.25 -11.77 -14.68
C SER A 80 16.15 -12.89 -14.13
N GLY A 81 16.78 -12.69 -12.96
CA GLY A 81 17.73 -13.62 -12.35
C GLY A 81 19.18 -13.47 -12.84
N ASP A 82 19.48 -12.46 -13.66
CA ASP A 82 20.81 -12.28 -14.26
C ASP A 82 21.85 -11.74 -13.26
N VAL A 83 22.99 -12.41 -13.22
CA VAL A 83 24.11 -12.12 -12.32
C VAL A 83 25.36 -11.61 -13.05
N ASN A 84 25.30 -11.43 -14.37
CA ASN A 84 26.41 -10.94 -15.20
C ASN A 84 26.60 -9.42 -15.09
N ASN A 85 26.59 -8.89 -13.87
CA ASN A 85 26.77 -7.47 -13.57
C ASN A 85 27.91 -7.23 -12.57
N ALA A 86 28.37 -5.98 -12.47
CA ALA A 86 29.49 -5.61 -11.62
C ALA A 86 29.17 -5.77 -10.12
N LYS A 87 27.91 -5.55 -9.72
CA LYS A 87 27.48 -5.57 -8.32
C LYS A 87 27.49 -6.98 -7.75
N PHE A 88 26.97 -7.96 -8.48
CA PHE A 88 27.08 -9.37 -8.12
C PHE A 88 28.53 -9.79 -7.92
N LYS A 89 29.39 -9.51 -8.91
CA LYS A 89 30.82 -9.87 -8.87
C LYS A 89 31.53 -9.25 -7.67
N ALA A 90 31.26 -7.97 -7.39
CA ALA A 90 31.90 -7.25 -6.29
C ALA A 90 31.46 -7.77 -4.91
N LEU A 91 30.15 -7.95 -4.70
CA LEU A 91 29.62 -8.47 -3.43
C LEU A 91 30.04 -9.93 -3.20
N ARG A 92 29.98 -10.76 -4.25
CA ARG A 92 30.41 -12.16 -4.16
C ARG A 92 31.89 -12.29 -3.78
N ARG A 93 32.77 -11.42 -4.29
CA ARG A 93 34.19 -11.38 -3.90
C ARG A 93 34.36 -11.08 -2.41
N VAL A 94 33.63 -10.08 -1.90
CA VAL A 94 33.66 -9.72 -0.47
C VAL A 94 33.17 -10.90 0.37
N ILE A 95 32.02 -11.49 0.01
CA ILE A 95 31.48 -12.65 0.74
C ILE A 95 32.49 -13.82 0.74
N ASN A 96 33.15 -14.09 -0.38
CA ASN A 96 34.15 -15.17 -0.47
C ASN A 96 35.35 -14.93 0.46
N LYS A 97 35.77 -13.68 0.66
CA LYS A 97 36.88 -13.32 1.56
C LYS A 97 36.59 -13.65 3.03
N TYR A 98 35.32 -13.57 3.44
CA TYR A 98 34.89 -13.78 4.82
C TYR A 98 34.15 -15.10 5.03
N SER A 99 34.03 -15.94 3.99
CA SER A 99 33.42 -17.26 4.09
C SER A 99 34.46 -18.29 4.51
N SER A 100 34.08 -19.21 5.39
CA SER A 100 34.88 -20.40 5.73
C SER A 100 34.82 -21.50 4.67
N ALA A 101 33.89 -21.40 3.72
CA ALA A 101 33.68 -22.37 2.66
C ALA A 101 33.80 -21.73 1.28
N SER A 102 34.18 -22.53 0.28
CA SER A 102 34.15 -22.10 -1.11
C SER A 102 32.70 -21.82 -1.54
N LEU A 103 32.48 -20.70 -2.19
CA LEU A 103 31.15 -20.37 -2.70
C LEU A 103 30.77 -21.28 -3.89
N PRO A 104 29.49 -21.68 -4.02
CA PRO A 104 29.03 -22.59 -5.09
C PRO A 104 29.20 -21.96 -6.47
N SER A 105 29.31 -22.77 -7.52
CA SER A 105 29.37 -22.25 -8.90
C SER A 105 28.12 -21.44 -9.25
N ILE A 106 28.28 -20.49 -10.18
CA ILE A 106 27.17 -19.63 -10.61
C ILE A 106 26.28 -20.42 -11.58
N PRO A 107 24.96 -20.51 -11.36
CA PRO A 107 24.04 -21.14 -12.30
C PRO A 107 24.04 -20.42 -13.65
N ARG A 108 23.71 -21.15 -14.72
CA ARG A 108 23.54 -20.55 -16.04
C ARG A 108 22.29 -19.66 -16.04
N ASN A 109 22.40 -18.45 -16.61
CA ASN A 109 21.26 -17.57 -16.80
C ASN A 109 20.18 -18.21 -17.69
N PRO A 110 18.90 -17.89 -17.46
CA PRO A 110 17.83 -18.34 -18.34
C PRO A 110 18.02 -17.78 -19.76
N ASN A 111 17.66 -18.57 -20.77
CA ASN A 111 17.68 -18.12 -22.16
C ASN A 111 16.57 -17.07 -22.36
N ARG A 112 16.87 -16.01 -23.12
CA ARG A 112 15.90 -14.97 -23.50
C ARG A 112 15.62 -15.07 -24.99
N THR A 113 14.36 -14.90 -25.37
CA THR A 113 13.91 -14.98 -26.76
C THR A 113 13.19 -13.70 -27.14
N ALA A 114 13.57 -13.09 -28.26
CA ALA A 114 12.82 -12.01 -28.87
C ALA A 114 11.75 -12.61 -29.79
N TYR A 115 10.50 -12.66 -29.34
CA TYR A 115 9.38 -13.25 -30.11
C TYR A 115 8.96 -12.43 -31.34
N GLY A 116 9.49 -11.21 -31.51
CA GLY A 116 9.15 -10.33 -32.60
C GLY A 116 7.83 -9.58 -32.37
N HIS A 117 7.28 -9.03 -33.43
CA HIS A 117 6.08 -8.21 -33.38
C HIS A 117 4.81 -9.08 -33.35
N ILE A 118 3.93 -8.79 -32.39
CA ILE A 118 2.60 -9.40 -32.30
C ILE A 118 1.58 -8.36 -32.75
N GLN A 119 0.81 -8.66 -33.80
CA GLN A 119 -0.26 -7.77 -34.26
C GLN A 119 -1.49 -7.94 -33.37
N LEU A 120 -1.90 -6.86 -32.70
CA LEU A 120 -3.11 -6.84 -31.88
C LEU A 120 -4.29 -6.33 -32.70
N LYS A 121 -5.44 -7.03 -32.59
CA LYS A 121 -6.72 -6.57 -33.13
C LYS A 121 -7.57 -6.07 -32.00
N LYS A 122 -8.11 -4.86 -32.13
CA LYS A 122 -9.08 -4.31 -31.20
C LYS A 122 -10.33 -5.21 -31.18
N THR A 123 -10.77 -5.61 -30.00
CA THR A 123 -11.90 -6.53 -29.81
C THR A 123 -13.14 -5.80 -29.31
N VAL A 124 -13.11 -5.37 -28.06
CA VAL A 124 -14.21 -4.73 -27.36
C VAL A 124 -13.68 -3.57 -26.53
N TYR A 125 -14.55 -2.63 -26.19
CA TYR A 125 -14.22 -1.56 -25.28
C TYR A 125 -14.75 -1.88 -23.89
N LEU A 126 -14.00 -1.50 -22.86
CA LEU A 126 -14.35 -1.80 -21.47
C LEU A 126 -15.79 -1.38 -21.12
N LEU A 127 -16.20 -0.15 -21.48
CA LEU A 127 -17.54 0.34 -21.15
C LEU A 127 -18.67 -0.40 -21.89
N ASP A 128 -18.39 -1.04 -23.02
CA ASP A 128 -19.39 -1.88 -23.73
C ASP A 128 -19.56 -3.24 -23.04
N THR A 129 -18.56 -3.69 -22.26
CA THR A 129 -18.61 -4.95 -21.51
C THR A 129 -19.33 -4.81 -20.17
N LEU A 130 -19.46 -3.58 -19.66
CA LEU A 130 -20.24 -3.30 -18.47
C LEU A 130 -21.72 -3.38 -18.82
N ASN A 131 -22.33 -4.56 -18.64
CA ASN A 131 -23.78 -4.69 -18.76
C ASN A 131 -24.43 -4.05 -17.53
N ILE A 132 -24.61 -2.72 -17.55
CA ILE A 132 -25.24 -1.93 -16.48
C ILE A 132 -26.66 -2.44 -16.16
N LYS A 133 -27.26 -3.26 -17.04
CA LYS A 133 -28.57 -3.90 -16.83
C LYS A 133 -28.51 -5.18 -15.96
N ASN A 134 -27.34 -5.80 -15.77
CA ASN A 134 -27.14 -6.89 -14.82
C ASN A 134 -26.62 -6.32 -13.49
N THR A 135 -27.56 -5.89 -12.66
CA THR A 135 -27.38 -5.18 -11.38
C THR A 135 -26.81 -6.02 -10.23
N ILE A 136 -26.30 -7.23 -10.48
CA ILE A 136 -25.95 -8.18 -9.41
C ILE A 136 -24.72 -7.71 -8.59
N ASP A 137 -23.82 -6.92 -9.18
CA ASP A 137 -22.58 -6.45 -8.53
C ASP A 137 -22.37 -4.93 -8.59
N VAL A 138 -23.45 -4.13 -8.78
CA VAL A 138 -23.36 -2.66 -8.81
C VAL A 138 -23.71 -2.11 -7.43
N ALA A 139 -22.75 -1.47 -6.77
CA ALA A 139 -23.01 -0.70 -5.55
C ALA A 139 -23.63 0.66 -5.92
N GLU A 140 -24.84 0.92 -5.43
CA GLU A 140 -25.51 2.21 -5.56
C GLU A 140 -25.30 3.04 -4.29
N SER A 141 -25.05 4.33 -4.46
CA SER A 141 -24.93 5.27 -3.36
C SER A 141 -25.36 6.66 -3.82
N GLU A 142 -25.95 7.43 -2.91
CA GLU A 142 -26.30 8.84 -3.17
C GLU A 142 -25.06 9.71 -3.43
N SER A 143 -23.87 9.24 -3.08
CA SER A 143 -22.63 9.98 -3.26
C SER A 143 -21.44 9.09 -3.62
N PRO A 144 -20.40 9.60 -4.32
CA PRO A 144 -19.26 8.79 -4.74
C PRO A 144 -18.47 8.20 -3.58
N ILE A 145 -18.37 6.88 -3.57
CA ILE A 145 -17.76 6.11 -2.49
C ILE A 145 -16.34 5.64 -2.84
N SER A 146 -15.46 5.42 -1.84
CA SER A 146 -14.14 4.85 -2.14
C SER A 146 -14.24 3.38 -2.54
N MET A 147 -13.20 2.83 -3.18
CA MET A 147 -13.20 1.40 -3.54
C MET A 147 -13.21 0.49 -2.30
N GLU A 148 -12.63 0.93 -1.19
CA GLU A 148 -12.63 0.22 0.09
C GLU A 148 -13.97 0.36 0.80
N SER A 149 -14.52 1.57 0.74
CA SER A 149 -15.79 1.93 1.33
C SER A 149 -16.83 1.96 0.23
N ALA A 150 -17.02 0.93 -0.57
CA ALA A 150 -18.28 0.87 -1.32
C ALA A 150 -19.42 0.48 -0.34
N GLY A 151 -19.68 1.18 0.79
CA GLY A 151 -20.09 2.61 0.83
C GLY A 151 -19.51 3.57 1.91
N GLN A 152 -18.94 4.71 1.45
CA GLN A 152 -19.31 6.12 1.68
C GLN A 152 -18.18 7.11 1.27
N TYR A 153 -18.50 8.15 0.47
CA TYR A 153 -17.95 9.53 0.52
C TYR A 153 -18.82 10.47 -0.37
N ALA A 154 -18.62 11.80 -0.32
CA ALA A 154 -19.43 12.86 -0.93
C ALA A 154 -18.71 13.68 -2.02
N GLY A 155 -19.39 13.99 -3.13
CA GLY A 155 -18.90 14.86 -4.20
C GLY A 155 -19.99 15.86 -4.62
N ASN A 156 -19.60 17.10 -4.95
CA ASN A 156 -20.53 18.20 -5.20
C ASN A 156 -20.47 18.63 -6.68
N ASN A 157 -21.64 18.84 -7.30
CA ASN A 157 -21.78 19.21 -8.71
C ASN A 157 -22.27 20.67 -8.83
N GLU A 158 -21.35 21.62 -8.99
CA GLU A 158 -21.71 23.00 -9.36
C GLU A 158 -21.20 23.34 -10.77
N GLY A 159 -22.09 23.28 -11.76
CA GLY A 159 -21.88 23.83 -13.12
C GLY A 159 -21.17 22.93 -14.14
N SER A 160 -20.83 23.50 -15.31
CA SER A 160 -20.12 22.85 -16.44
C SER A 160 -18.67 22.44 -16.13
N ILE A 161 -18.29 22.38 -14.86
CA ILE A 161 -16.95 22.04 -14.39
C ILE A 161 -17.08 20.84 -13.46
N LEU A 162 -16.48 19.72 -13.86
CA LEU A 162 -16.35 18.56 -13.00
C LEU A 162 -15.09 18.71 -12.15
N SER A 163 -15.28 18.81 -10.84
CA SER A 163 -14.20 18.79 -9.85
C SER A 163 -14.33 17.56 -8.96
N ILE A 164 -13.27 16.76 -8.86
CA ILE A 164 -13.18 15.68 -7.89
C ILE A 164 -12.15 16.12 -6.85
N PRO A 165 -12.57 16.50 -5.61
CA PRO A 165 -11.69 17.13 -4.64
C PRO A 165 -10.44 16.31 -4.29
N LYS A 166 -10.56 14.97 -4.28
CA LYS A 166 -9.45 14.04 -4.08
C LYS A 166 -9.60 12.84 -5.02
N VAL A 167 -8.69 12.72 -5.99
CA VAL A 167 -8.58 11.51 -6.83
C VAL A 167 -7.46 10.64 -6.32
N HIS A 168 -7.74 9.36 -6.03
CA HIS A 168 -6.76 8.34 -5.68
C HIS A 168 -6.83 7.18 -6.70
N ASP A 169 -5.97 7.11 -7.72
CA ASP A 169 -4.88 8.06 -8.05
C ASP A 169 -5.03 8.72 -9.41
N ARG A 170 -5.84 8.13 -10.29
CA ARG A 170 -6.12 8.66 -11.63
C ARG A 170 -7.55 8.34 -12.04
N ALA A 171 -8.27 9.32 -12.56
CA ALA A 171 -9.67 9.21 -12.98
C ALA A 171 -9.82 9.60 -14.45
N GLN A 172 -10.32 8.70 -15.29
CA GLN A 172 -10.69 9.00 -16.67
C GLN A 172 -12.19 9.27 -16.75
N VAL A 173 -12.57 10.41 -17.31
CA VAL A 173 -13.96 10.87 -17.33
C VAL A 173 -14.53 10.72 -18.74
N PHE A 174 -15.72 10.13 -18.82
CA PHE A 174 -16.48 9.96 -20.05
C PHE A 174 -17.91 10.45 -19.85
N ILE A 175 -18.53 10.99 -20.90
CA ILE A 175 -19.92 11.45 -20.89
C ILE A 175 -20.70 10.79 -22.02
N SER A 176 -21.94 10.38 -21.76
CA SER A 176 -22.87 9.92 -22.78
C SER A 176 -24.17 10.73 -22.70
N CYS A 177 -24.77 10.91 -23.87
CA CYS A 177 -26.03 11.59 -24.08
C CYS A 177 -27.02 10.59 -24.68
N PRO A 178 -27.67 9.75 -23.87
CA PRO A 178 -28.56 8.73 -24.42
C PRO A 178 -29.72 9.39 -25.18
N SER A 179 -29.74 9.21 -26.49
CA SER A 179 -30.95 9.41 -27.31
C SER A 179 -31.89 8.22 -27.12
N ARG A 180 -33.06 8.21 -27.79
CA ARG A 180 -34.12 7.19 -27.58
C ARG A 180 -33.64 5.72 -27.66
N ASN A 181 -32.47 5.47 -28.24
CA ASN A 181 -31.75 4.20 -28.15
C ASN A 181 -30.54 4.40 -27.22
N ASP A 182 -30.55 3.74 -26.06
CA ASP A 182 -29.55 3.76 -24.98
C ASP A 182 -28.13 3.25 -25.39
N ASP A 183 -27.85 3.16 -26.69
CA ASP A 183 -26.66 2.54 -27.29
C ASP A 183 -25.56 3.57 -27.65
N GLU A 184 -25.75 4.84 -27.30
CA GLU A 184 -24.77 5.88 -27.62
C GLU A 184 -23.55 5.82 -26.70
N ARG A 185 -22.39 5.56 -27.33
CA ARG A 185 -21.13 5.31 -26.65
C ARG A 185 -20.67 6.53 -25.82
N PRO A 186 -20.18 6.33 -24.59
CA PRO A 186 -19.53 7.41 -23.84
C PRO A 186 -18.32 7.98 -24.56
N THR A 187 -18.25 9.31 -24.62
CA THR A 187 -17.14 10.08 -25.18
C THR A 187 -16.16 10.45 -24.08
N TYR A 188 -14.87 10.22 -24.29
CA TYR A 188 -13.81 10.62 -23.37
C TYR A 188 -13.67 12.14 -23.30
N ILE A 189 -13.67 12.69 -22.09
CA ILE A 189 -13.55 14.13 -21.84
C ILE A 189 -12.15 14.50 -21.37
N GLY A 190 -11.57 13.71 -20.47
CA GLY A 190 -10.27 14.03 -19.90
C GLY A 190 -9.88 13.14 -18.74
N THR A 191 -8.77 13.49 -18.12
CA THR A 191 -8.24 12.79 -16.95
C THR A 191 -7.97 13.78 -15.82
N ILE A 192 -8.38 13.38 -14.62
CA ILE A 192 -8.01 14.04 -13.37
C ILE A 192 -6.99 13.13 -12.66
N GLU A 193 -5.89 13.72 -12.20
CA GLU A 193 -4.77 12.98 -11.63
C GLU A 193 -4.46 13.50 -10.23
N ARG A 194 -4.13 12.61 -9.30
CA ARG A 194 -3.86 12.96 -7.88
C ARG A 194 -2.87 14.09 -7.68
N TRP A 195 -1.84 14.16 -8.52
CA TRP A 195 -0.78 15.17 -8.45
C TRP A 195 -1.17 16.53 -9.03
N SER A 196 -2.26 16.62 -9.80
CA SER A 196 -2.70 17.87 -10.41
C SER A 196 -4.05 18.36 -9.89
N ASN A 197 -4.96 17.43 -9.54
CA ASN A 197 -6.36 17.66 -9.17
C ASN A 197 -7.05 18.72 -10.03
N ARG A 198 -6.69 18.79 -11.32
CA ARG A 198 -7.21 19.79 -12.24
C ARG A 198 -8.67 19.48 -12.57
N PRO A 199 -9.61 20.40 -12.33
CA PRO A 199 -10.99 20.23 -12.75
C PRO A 199 -11.09 20.10 -14.27
N LEU A 200 -12.12 19.41 -14.74
CA LEU A 200 -12.40 19.26 -16.17
C LEU A 200 -13.61 20.13 -16.57
N HIS A 201 -13.48 20.86 -17.67
CA HIS A 201 -14.62 21.49 -18.30
C HIS A 201 -15.44 20.43 -19.05
N LEU A 202 -16.68 20.24 -18.63
CA LEU A 202 -17.62 19.40 -19.33
C LEU A 202 -18.19 20.17 -20.53
N PRO A 203 -18.21 19.56 -21.73
CA PRO A 203 -18.84 20.20 -22.88
C PRO A 203 -20.32 20.40 -22.61
N TYR A 204 -20.88 21.49 -23.14
CA TYR A 204 -22.33 21.64 -23.20
C TYR A 204 -22.88 20.63 -24.22
N ILE A 205 -23.68 19.68 -23.74
CA ILE A 205 -24.35 18.70 -24.59
C ILE A 205 -25.85 18.89 -24.44
N ASN A 206 -26.52 19.17 -25.55
CA ASN A 206 -27.97 19.33 -25.58
C ASN A 206 -28.64 17.94 -25.62
N CYS A 207 -28.86 17.35 -24.45
CA CYS A 207 -29.46 16.03 -24.31
C CYS A 207 -30.96 16.11 -24.10
N PRO A 208 -31.77 15.26 -24.78
CA PRO A 208 -33.23 15.32 -24.68
C PRO A 208 -33.78 14.96 -23.30
N SER A 209 -33.00 14.25 -22.47
CA SER A 209 -33.44 13.68 -21.20
C SER A 209 -32.47 13.99 -20.06
N TYR A 210 -31.30 13.36 -20.04
CA TYR A 210 -30.26 13.54 -19.03
C TYR A 210 -28.90 13.09 -19.56
N ASN A 211 -27.81 13.54 -18.91
CA ASN A 211 -26.45 13.13 -19.24
C ASN A 211 -26.01 11.99 -18.32
N LYS A 212 -25.31 10.99 -18.87
CA LYS A 212 -24.64 9.94 -18.08
C LYS A 212 -23.15 10.26 -17.97
N LEU A 213 -22.63 10.35 -16.74
CA LEU A 213 -21.21 10.56 -16.47
C LEU A 213 -20.59 9.24 -16.00
N PHE A 214 -19.47 8.84 -16.61
CA PHE A 214 -18.70 7.67 -16.22
C PHE A 214 -17.31 8.13 -15.77
N VAL A 215 -16.86 7.63 -14.63
CA VAL A 215 -15.51 7.91 -14.11
C VAL A 215 -14.82 6.58 -13.86
N LEU A 216 -13.74 6.31 -14.60
CA LEU A 216 -12.92 5.12 -14.46
C LEU A 216 -11.69 5.46 -13.61
N TYR A 217 -11.59 4.86 -12.42
CA TYR A 217 -10.47 5.04 -11.50
C TYR A 217 -9.39 3.96 -11.71
N GLY A 218 -8.12 4.36 -11.63
CA GLY A 218 -6.96 3.47 -11.55
C GLY A 218 -6.39 3.45 -10.13
N ALA A 219 -5.98 2.26 -9.66
CA ALA A 219 -5.54 2.03 -8.29
C ALA A 219 -4.08 1.56 -8.22
N ASP A 220 -3.30 2.19 -7.34
CA ASP A 220 -2.06 1.68 -6.75
C ASP A 220 -2.16 1.89 -5.21
N ARG A 221 -1.61 0.99 -4.38
CA ARG A 221 -1.69 1.11 -2.90
C ARG A 221 -0.42 1.73 -2.30
N LEU A 222 -0.61 2.67 -1.37
CA LEU A 222 0.48 3.28 -0.61
C LEU A 222 1.14 2.28 0.36
N ILE A 223 2.47 2.13 0.29
CA ILE A 223 3.26 1.28 1.20
C ILE A 223 3.91 2.11 2.32
N ARG A 224 4.13 3.42 2.11
CA ARG A 224 4.69 4.32 3.13
C ARG A 224 4.16 5.75 3.04
N GLY A 225 3.52 6.20 4.11
CA GLY A 225 3.15 7.60 4.39
C GLY A 225 2.40 7.72 5.72
N HIS A 226 2.75 8.71 6.55
CA HIS A 226 2.01 9.03 7.77
C HIS A 226 0.71 9.75 7.40
N LEU A 227 -0.39 9.00 7.29
CA LEU A 227 -1.73 9.59 7.32
C LEU A 227 -2.08 9.90 8.78
N ASN A 228 -1.81 11.14 9.20
CA ASN A 228 -2.30 11.64 10.49
C ASN A 228 -3.83 11.67 10.43
N LYS A 229 -4.48 10.69 11.06
CA LYS A 229 -5.92 10.70 11.37
C LYS A 229 -6.19 11.89 12.30
N PHE A 230 -6.72 12.98 11.76
CA PHE A 230 -7.38 14.00 12.57
C PHE A 230 -8.78 13.50 12.96
N HIS A 231 -9.10 13.73 14.23
CA HIS A 231 -10.33 13.34 14.93
C HIS A 231 -11.45 14.37 14.71
N GLU A 232 -12.64 14.04 15.25
CA GLU A 232 -13.85 14.84 15.53
C GLU A 232 -15.03 14.57 14.58
N LEU A 233 -16.29 14.45 15.04
CA LEU A 233 -16.92 14.36 16.36
C LEU A 233 -18.30 13.75 16.08
N GLY A 234 -18.67 12.67 16.75
CA GLY A 234 -20.00 12.07 16.66
C GLY A 234 -20.71 12.18 18.00
N HIS A 235 -21.67 13.11 18.09
CA HIS A 235 -22.65 13.15 19.17
C HIS A 235 -23.51 11.87 19.12
N SER A 236 -23.48 11.08 20.19
CA SER A 236 -24.39 9.97 20.42
C SER A 236 -25.65 10.46 21.14
N ASN A 237 -26.80 10.39 20.47
CA ASN A 237 -28.10 10.30 21.14
C ASN A 237 -28.44 8.80 21.20
N GLU A 238 -28.36 8.21 22.40
CA GLU A 238 -28.99 6.93 22.69
C GLU A 238 -30.26 7.19 23.50
N GLU A 239 -31.39 6.80 22.92
CA GLU A 239 -32.65 6.60 23.62
C GLU A 239 -32.58 5.29 24.40
N CYS A 240 -32.75 5.36 25.72
CA CYS A 240 -33.17 4.25 26.55
C CYS A 240 -34.43 4.70 27.31
N GLU A 241 -35.60 4.36 26.79
CA GLU A 241 -36.85 4.41 27.53
C GLU A 241 -36.92 3.24 28.53
N GLY A 242 -37.38 3.52 29.76
CA GLY A 242 -37.64 2.47 30.73
C GLY A 242 -37.91 2.92 32.17
N GLY A 243 -39.05 3.58 32.40
CA GLY A 243 -39.88 3.36 33.59
C GLY A 243 -39.58 4.12 34.89
N GLY A 244 -40.56 4.96 35.30
CA GLY A 244 -41.18 4.78 36.62
C GLY A 244 -40.79 5.71 37.79
N SER A 245 -41.58 6.78 37.95
CA SER A 245 -42.14 7.34 39.20
C SER A 245 -41.29 8.08 40.25
N ASN A 246 -41.72 9.34 40.45
CA ASN A 246 -42.01 10.09 41.70
C ASN A 246 -40.91 10.58 42.67
N GLU A 247 -40.86 11.92 42.72
CA GLU A 247 -40.89 12.81 43.89
C GLU A 247 -39.75 12.89 44.94
N LYS A 248 -39.34 14.17 45.15
CA LYS A 248 -38.94 14.88 46.39
C LYS A 248 -37.45 15.04 46.75
N GLN A 249 -37.06 16.33 46.73
CA GLN A 249 -36.40 17.14 47.78
C GLN A 249 -35.34 16.51 48.71
N GLY A 250 -34.20 17.22 48.85
CA GLY A 250 -33.61 17.49 50.17
C GLY A 250 -32.19 16.97 50.44
N SER A 251 -31.27 17.92 50.58
CA SER A 251 -30.00 17.98 51.32
C SER A 251 -29.49 16.80 52.19
N ASN A 252 -28.17 16.59 52.07
CA ASN A 252 -27.14 16.26 53.08
C ASN A 252 -27.25 14.99 53.97
N GLY A 253 -26.18 14.19 53.94
CA GLY A 253 -25.62 13.55 55.16
C GLY A 253 -25.55 12.02 55.19
N GLU A 254 -24.37 11.49 54.85
CA GLU A 254 -23.65 10.27 55.30
C GLU A 254 -24.39 9.08 55.95
N GLY A 255 -24.11 7.87 55.42
CA GLY A 255 -24.26 6.59 56.14
C GLY A 255 -24.28 5.35 55.23
N SER A 256 -23.30 4.47 55.39
CA SER A 256 -22.87 3.36 54.52
C SER A 256 -23.76 2.09 54.44
N LEU A 257 -23.70 1.33 53.33
CA LEU A 257 -23.12 -0.05 53.26
C LEU A 257 -23.45 -0.80 51.93
N ASN A 258 -22.38 -1.26 51.26
CA ASN A 258 -22.15 -2.50 50.50
C ASN A 258 -23.22 -3.15 49.59
N ALA A 259 -22.92 -3.16 48.28
CA ALA A 259 -22.63 -4.34 47.42
C ALA A 259 -22.29 -3.76 46.02
N GLY A 260 -21.27 -4.14 45.25
CA GLY A 260 -20.45 -5.35 45.22
C GLY A 260 -20.40 -5.84 43.76
N CYS A 261 -19.19 -5.83 43.19
CA CYS A 261 -18.72 -6.57 42.01
C CYS A 261 -19.16 -6.06 40.61
N ASP A 262 -18.30 -5.98 39.60
CA ASP A 262 -16.85 -6.13 39.50
C ASP A 262 -16.43 -5.71 38.07
N TRP A 263 -15.25 -5.11 37.92
CA TRP A 263 -14.59 -4.88 36.64
C TRP A 263 -13.35 -5.76 36.61
N ASN A 264 -13.36 -6.82 35.80
CA ASN A 264 -12.12 -7.45 35.34
C ASN A 264 -12.29 -8.45 34.19
N LYS A 265 -11.19 -8.57 33.43
CA LYS A 265 -10.81 -9.50 32.33
C LYS A 265 -11.00 -8.96 30.91
N ASP A 266 -9.98 -8.86 30.06
CA ASP A 266 -8.58 -9.29 30.13
C ASP A 266 -7.74 -8.49 29.12
N HIS A 267 -6.68 -7.83 29.58
CA HIS A 267 -5.50 -7.49 28.78
C HIS A 267 -4.27 -7.36 29.70
N SER A 268 -3.38 -8.36 29.69
CA SER A 268 -1.93 -8.14 29.80
C SER A 268 -1.16 -9.43 29.51
N ASN A 269 -0.17 -9.34 28.62
CA ASN A 269 1.12 -9.97 28.84
C ASN A 269 2.16 -9.39 27.85
N GLU A 270 2.83 -8.33 28.28
CA GLU A 270 4.24 -8.06 27.99
C GLU A 270 4.94 -7.83 29.32
N GLY A 271 6.11 -8.42 29.53
CA GLY A 271 6.79 -8.32 30.83
C GLY A 271 8.12 -9.05 30.93
N HIS A 272 9.16 -8.38 30.42
CA HIS A 272 10.61 -8.52 30.60
C HIS A 272 11.24 -9.37 31.72
N LEU A 273 12.39 -9.95 31.34
CA LEU A 273 13.61 -10.28 32.10
C LEU A 273 13.84 -9.53 33.43
N ASN A 274 14.25 -10.25 34.49
CA ASN A 274 15.54 -9.99 35.13
C ASN A 274 16.05 -11.13 36.05
N LYS A 275 17.39 -11.25 36.09
CA LYS A 275 18.20 -12.15 36.94
C LYS A 275 18.08 -11.82 38.44
N LYS A 276 18.18 -12.83 39.31
CA LYS A 276 19.02 -12.81 40.53
C LYS A 276 19.25 -14.22 41.12
N HIS A 277 20.46 -14.39 41.66
CA HIS A 277 21.05 -15.54 42.37
C HIS A 277 20.36 -15.91 43.70
N SER A 278 20.37 -17.21 44.04
CA SER A 278 20.94 -17.82 45.29
C SER A 278 20.74 -19.35 45.22
N SER A 279 21.79 -20.17 45.09
CA SER A 279 22.50 -20.94 46.15
C SER A 279 21.80 -22.22 46.64
N GLU A 280 22.62 -23.22 46.98
CA GLU A 280 22.36 -24.65 47.30
C GLU A 280 22.24 -25.57 46.06
N GLY A 281 23.02 -26.62 45.84
CA GLY A 281 24.07 -27.30 46.61
C GLY A 281 23.93 -28.81 46.38
N SER A 282 24.82 -29.43 45.60
CA SER A 282 25.25 -30.83 45.76
C SER A 282 26.39 -31.21 44.81
N LYS A 283 27.41 -31.83 45.41
CA LYS A 283 28.67 -32.32 44.84
C LYS A 283 28.47 -33.65 44.10
N VAL A 284 29.19 -33.88 42.99
CA VAL A 284 29.93 -35.13 42.68
C VAL A 284 31.10 -34.77 41.75
N GLY A 285 32.31 -35.27 42.05
CA GLY A 285 33.59 -34.91 41.42
C GLY A 285 33.95 -35.68 40.13
N PRO A 286 35.20 -35.51 39.63
CA PRO A 286 35.65 -36.06 38.35
C PRO A 286 36.34 -37.43 38.51
N SER A 287 36.33 -38.23 37.45
CA SER A 287 37.26 -39.36 37.27
C SER A 287 37.77 -39.39 35.84
N GLU A 288 39.09 -39.56 35.74
CA GLU A 288 39.90 -39.79 34.56
C GLU A 288 39.47 -41.03 33.76
N GLY A 289 39.86 -41.04 32.48
CA GLY A 289 39.76 -42.16 31.54
C GLY A 289 40.22 -41.74 30.15
#